data_AF-A0A8B6FGP9-F1
#
_entry.id   AF-A0A8B6FGP9-F1
#
_cell.length_a   1.000
_cell.length_b   1.000
_cell.length_c   1.000
_cell.angle_alpha   90.00
_cell.angle_beta   90.00
_cell.angle_gamma   90.00
#
_symmetry.space_group_name_H-M   'P 1'
#
loop_
_entity.id
_entity.type
_entity.pdbx_description
1 polymer ?
#
loop_
_entity_poly.entity_id
_entity_poly.type
_entity_poly.pdbx_seq_one_letter_code
_entity_poly.pdbx_strand_id
1 'polypeptide(L)'
;MHYNSYIYIYRVSNSQQGHKGWPLSVLHSSPDIENITELLKTGPYGKCVYDCDNDVMSNQVVNMQFKNGATANMTMIAFTEAICDRKVTVFGTKGELQCHGAGHSLVLYDFTRGDHDRIDTTAKMMKGLSGHGGADFYCMDSFVEAVVQNDPEKIRTGPDETLYSHMLVFAAEKARKENKVVSMSPDGTFT
;
A
#
# COMPACT_ATOMS: atom_id res chain seq x y z
N MET A 1 19.33 -10.05 20.08
CA MET A 1 20.10 -11.15 19.46
C MET A 1 19.28 -12.30 18.86
N HIS A 2 18.05 -12.62 19.31
CA HIS A 2 17.29 -13.75 18.72
C HIS A 2 16.65 -13.46 17.34
N TYR A 3 16.22 -12.23 17.05
CA TYR A 3 15.47 -11.90 15.83
C TYR A 3 16.26 -12.06 14.52
N ASN A 4 17.57 -11.81 14.54
CA ASN A 4 18.40 -11.88 13.34
C ASN A 4 18.46 -13.30 12.76
N SER A 5 18.55 -14.29 13.64
CA SER A 5 18.53 -15.71 13.27
C SER A 5 17.18 -16.12 12.67
N TYR A 6 16.04 -15.59 13.17
CA TYR A 6 14.72 -15.96 12.65
C TYR A 6 14.44 -15.44 11.23
N ILE A 7 14.81 -14.19 10.91
CA ILE A 7 14.63 -13.63 9.56
C ILE A 7 15.50 -14.39 8.55
N TYR A 8 16.74 -14.70 8.95
CA TYR A 8 17.66 -15.49 8.16
C TYR A 8 17.13 -16.90 7.90
N ILE A 9 16.66 -17.60 8.95
CA ILE A 9 16.10 -18.96 8.85
C ILE A 9 14.85 -18.98 7.98
N TYR A 10 13.94 -18.01 8.13
CA TYR A 10 12.69 -17.96 7.36
C TYR A 10 12.91 -17.79 5.85
N ARG A 11 13.88 -16.94 5.45
CA ARG A 11 14.15 -16.71 4.02
C ARG A 11 14.92 -17.87 3.38
N VAL A 12 15.88 -18.45 4.10
CA VAL A 12 16.63 -19.63 3.62
C VAL A 12 15.74 -20.86 3.56
N SER A 13 14.84 -21.08 4.52
CA SER A 13 13.91 -22.22 4.51
C SER A 13 12.92 -22.14 3.35
N ASN A 14 12.41 -20.95 3.02
CA ASN A 14 11.57 -20.75 1.84
C ASN A 14 12.32 -21.10 0.54
N SER A 15 13.58 -20.68 0.41
CA SER A 15 14.41 -21.03 -0.76
C SER A 15 14.66 -22.54 -0.84
N GLN A 16 14.93 -23.21 0.29
CA GLN A 16 15.08 -24.67 0.38
C GLN A 16 13.82 -25.44 -0.04
N GLN A 17 12.63 -24.88 0.21
CA GLN A 17 11.36 -25.43 -0.24
C GLN A 17 11.06 -25.15 -1.73
N GLY A 18 12.01 -24.58 -2.47
CA GLY A 18 11.89 -24.29 -3.89
C GLY A 18 11.06 -23.03 -4.19
N HIS A 19 10.72 -22.22 -3.18
CA HIS A 19 10.02 -20.96 -3.40
C HIS A 19 10.95 -19.95 -4.07
N LYS A 20 10.50 -19.32 -5.16
CA LYS A 20 11.27 -18.32 -5.92
C LYS A 20 10.56 -16.96 -6.04
N GLY A 21 9.34 -16.86 -5.52
CA GLY A 21 8.52 -15.65 -5.58
C GLY A 21 8.93 -14.61 -4.55
N TRP A 22 8.12 -13.56 -4.41
CA TRP A 22 8.28 -12.57 -3.35
C TRP A 22 8.26 -13.26 -1.97
N PRO A 23 9.15 -12.90 -1.02
CA PRO A 23 10.10 -11.79 -1.09
C PRO A 23 11.47 -12.15 -1.71
N LEU A 24 11.74 -13.42 -2.05
CA LEU A 24 13.05 -13.87 -2.53
C LEU A 24 13.40 -13.27 -3.89
N SER A 25 12.41 -13.06 -4.75
CA SER A 25 12.59 -12.40 -6.05
C SER A 25 13.07 -10.94 -5.95
N VAL A 26 12.98 -10.30 -4.77
CA VAL A 26 13.54 -8.96 -4.51
C VAL A 26 15.05 -9.03 -4.27
N LEU A 27 15.54 -10.14 -3.73
CA LEU A 27 16.95 -10.33 -3.41
C LEU A 27 17.75 -10.72 -4.67
N HIS A 28 17.18 -11.61 -5.49
CA HIS A 28 17.83 -12.09 -6.71
C HIS A 28 16.78 -12.43 -7.79
N SER A 29 17.11 -12.22 -9.06
CA SER A 29 16.21 -12.51 -10.19
C SER A 29 15.95 -14.00 -10.41
N SER A 30 16.89 -14.86 -9.98
CA SER A 30 16.75 -16.30 -9.94
C SER A 30 17.21 -16.84 -8.58
N PRO A 31 16.35 -16.81 -7.55
CA PRO A 31 16.72 -17.23 -6.20
C PRO A 31 17.14 -18.69 -6.13
N ASP A 32 18.26 -18.96 -5.46
CA ASP A 32 18.67 -20.27 -4.98
C ASP A 32 19.22 -20.14 -3.54
N ILE A 33 19.61 -21.26 -2.93
CA ILE A 33 20.02 -21.24 -1.52
C ILE A 33 21.32 -20.47 -1.38
N GLU A 34 22.26 -20.69 -2.28
CA GLU A 34 23.61 -20.15 -2.26
C GLU A 34 23.60 -18.61 -2.42
N ASN A 35 22.91 -18.11 -3.44
CA ASN A 35 22.84 -16.68 -3.73
C ASN A 35 22.05 -15.92 -2.65
N ILE A 36 20.95 -16.48 -2.14
CA ILE A 36 20.19 -15.85 -1.05
C ILE A 36 21.01 -15.84 0.24
N THR A 37 21.69 -16.95 0.56
CA THR A 37 22.57 -17.05 1.74
C THR A 37 23.68 -15.99 1.68
N GLU A 38 24.34 -15.86 0.54
CA GLU A 38 25.41 -14.88 0.36
C GLU A 38 24.88 -13.45 0.51
N LEU A 39 23.77 -13.11 -0.15
CA LEU A 39 23.13 -11.79 -0.06
C LEU A 39 22.67 -11.43 1.35
N LEU A 40 22.25 -12.41 2.15
CA LEU A 40 21.90 -12.19 3.55
C LEU A 40 23.15 -11.98 4.42
N LYS A 41 24.28 -12.63 4.12
CA LYS A 41 25.52 -12.49 4.89
C LYS A 41 26.24 -11.17 4.63
N THR A 42 26.36 -10.79 3.36
CA THR A 42 27.22 -9.67 2.94
C THR A 42 26.43 -8.43 2.52
N GLY A 43 25.16 -8.61 2.15
CA GLY A 43 24.29 -7.54 1.71
C GLY A 43 23.49 -6.88 2.84
N PRO A 44 22.75 -5.81 2.52
CA PRO A 44 21.90 -5.11 3.49
C PRO A 44 20.70 -5.93 3.96
N TYR A 45 20.38 -7.04 3.26
CA TYR A 45 19.14 -7.79 3.45
C TYR A 45 19.15 -8.78 4.63
N GLY A 46 20.30 -9.10 5.22
CA GLY A 46 20.39 -9.92 6.42
C GLY A 46 20.73 -9.13 7.69
N LYS A 47 20.62 -7.81 7.65
CA LYS A 47 20.66 -6.98 8.86
C LYS A 47 19.32 -7.09 9.60
N CYS A 48 19.37 -7.24 10.92
CA CYS A 48 18.18 -7.25 11.76
C CYS A 48 17.55 -5.86 11.78
N VAL A 49 16.34 -5.71 11.24
CA VAL A 49 15.62 -4.42 11.23
C VAL A 49 15.34 -3.86 12.63
N TYR A 50 15.42 -4.67 13.68
CA TYR A 50 15.25 -4.24 15.07
C TYR A 50 16.56 -3.80 15.74
N ASP A 51 17.70 -4.24 15.21
CA ASP A 51 19.04 -3.88 15.71
C ASP A 51 19.73 -2.84 14.80
N CYS A 52 19.00 -2.26 13.83
CA CYS A 52 19.47 -1.21 12.92
C CYS A 52 18.82 0.15 13.25
N ASP A 53 19.18 1.17 12.48
CA ASP A 53 18.66 2.54 12.50
C ASP A 53 17.24 2.68 11.90
N ASN A 54 16.44 1.61 11.93
CA ASN A 54 15.08 1.63 11.40
C ASN A 54 14.14 2.38 12.36
N ASP A 55 13.74 3.59 11.98
CA ASP A 55 12.81 4.44 12.73
C ASP A 55 11.39 4.43 12.14
N VAL A 56 11.09 3.50 11.21
CA VAL A 56 9.76 3.38 10.60
C VAL A 56 8.76 2.84 11.62
N MET A 57 7.61 3.50 11.71
CA MET A 57 6.54 3.10 12.63
C MET A 57 5.92 1.77 12.20
N SER A 58 5.81 0.83 13.14
CA SER A 58 5.09 -0.44 12.92
C SER A 58 3.57 -0.30 13.06
N ASN A 59 3.11 0.77 13.72
CA ASN A 59 1.70 1.13 13.88
C ASN A 59 1.58 2.66 13.84
N GLN A 60 0.77 3.17 12.91
CA GLN A 60 0.43 4.59 12.82
C GLN A 60 -1.05 4.74 12.50
N VAL A 61 -1.73 5.58 13.28
CA VAL A 61 -3.12 5.99 13.03
C VAL A 61 -3.12 7.48 12.73
N VAL A 62 -3.65 7.85 11.56
CA VAL A 62 -3.81 9.23 11.12
C VAL A 62 -5.29 9.53 11.03
N ASN A 63 -5.76 10.55 11.76
CA ASN A 63 -7.12 11.05 11.68
C ASN A 63 -7.10 12.42 10.97
N MET A 64 -8.01 12.60 10.03
CA MET A 64 -8.08 13.77 9.16
C MET A 64 -9.50 14.32 9.16
N GLN A 65 -9.60 15.66 9.14
CA GLN A 65 -10.84 16.37 8.89
C GLN A 65 -10.64 17.27 7.67
N PHE A 66 -11.56 17.18 6.72
CA PHE A 66 -11.58 18.00 5.51
C PHE A 66 -12.42 19.25 5.72
N LYS A 67 -12.18 20.27 4.88
CA LYS A 67 -12.87 21.57 4.94
C LYS A 67 -14.40 21.47 4.90
N ASN A 68 -14.95 20.48 4.21
CA ASN A 68 -16.39 20.23 4.11
C ASN A 68 -16.97 19.46 5.31
N GLY A 69 -16.17 19.18 6.35
CA GLY A 69 -16.56 18.44 7.54
C GLY A 69 -16.46 16.91 7.40
N ALA A 70 -16.14 16.39 6.21
CA ALA A 70 -15.85 14.96 6.05
C ALA A 70 -14.62 14.57 6.88
N THR A 71 -14.60 13.34 7.38
CA THR A 71 -13.49 12.79 8.15
C THR A 71 -12.94 11.55 7.47
N ALA A 72 -11.64 11.34 7.56
CA ALA A 72 -11.00 10.09 7.18
C ALA A 72 -10.07 9.62 8.31
N ASN A 73 -9.94 8.31 8.45
CA ASN A 73 -8.88 7.71 9.25
C ASN A 73 -8.08 6.75 8.37
N MET A 74 -6.79 6.65 8.63
CA MET A 74 -5.91 5.67 8.02
C MET A 74 -5.14 4.98 9.13
N THR A 75 -5.24 3.66 9.17
CA THR A 75 -4.49 2.81 10.11
C THR A 75 -3.50 1.98 9.32
N MET A 76 -2.22 2.22 9.55
CA MET A 76 -1.11 1.45 8.99
C MET A 76 -0.54 0.54 10.08
N ILE A 77 -0.57 -0.77 9.86
CA ILE A 77 0.00 -1.76 10.78
C ILE A 77 0.91 -2.69 9.96
N ALA A 78 2.19 -2.76 10.32
CA ALA A 78 3.20 -3.53 9.60
C ALA A 78 3.03 -5.04 9.76
N PHE A 79 2.56 -5.49 10.93
CA PHE A 79 2.45 -6.91 11.28
C PHE A 79 0.99 -7.33 11.39
N THR A 80 0.47 -7.96 10.35
CA THR A 80 -0.90 -8.47 10.28
C THR A 80 -0.91 -9.88 9.69
N GLU A 81 -1.93 -10.67 10.03
CA GLU A 81 -2.13 -12.00 9.44
C GLU A 81 -2.43 -11.90 7.94
N ALA A 82 -3.26 -10.93 7.55
CA ALA A 82 -3.58 -10.64 6.16
C ALA A 82 -2.45 -9.87 5.49
N ILE A 83 -1.54 -10.60 4.82
CA ILE A 83 -0.38 -10.02 4.15
C ILE A 83 -0.80 -9.21 2.92
N CYS A 84 -0.31 -7.97 2.83
CA CYS A 84 -0.52 -7.04 1.70
C CYS A 84 -2.00 -6.70 1.43
N ASP A 85 -2.90 -6.94 2.39
CA ASP A 85 -4.31 -6.62 2.26
C ASP A 85 -4.59 -5.15 2.58
N ARG A 86 -5.50 -4.54 1.80
CA ARG A 86 -5.95 -3.17 1.99
C ARG A 86 -7.46 -3.20 2.16
N LYS A 87 -7.92 -2.63 3.27
CA LYS A 87 -9.34 -2.52 3.60
C LYS A 87 -9.74 -1.05 3.52
N VAL A 88 -10.80 -0.78 2.76
CA VAL A 88 -11.33 0.57 2.60
C VAL A 88 -12.82 0.52 2.87
N THR A 89 -13.30 1.41 3.74
CA THR A 89 -14.72 1.63 3.95
C THR A 89 -15.04 3.09 3.73
N VAL A 90 -16.02 3.37 2.89
CA VAL A 90 -16.52 4.72 2.61
C VAL A 90 -17.97 4.77 3.07
N PHE A 91 -18.26 5.72 3.96
CA PHE A 91 -19.61 5.94 4.47
C PHE A 91 -20.25 7.12 3.76
N GLY A 92 -21.48 6.93 3.30
CA GLY A 92 -22.31 7.97 2.70
C GLY A 92 -23.68 8.05 3.37
N THR A 93 -24.48 9.03 2.94
CA THR A 93 -25.83 9.25 3.48
C THR A 93 -26.85 8.21 3.00
N LYS A 94 -26.53 7.47 1.93
CA LYS A 94 -27.42 6.48 1.30
C LYS A 94 -26.85 5.06 1.27
N GLY A 95 -25.66 4.86 1.83
CA GLY A 95 -25.04 3.56 1.82
C GLY A 95 -23.63 3.59 2.38
N GLU A 96 -23.06 2.39 2.47
CA GLU A 96 -21.66 2.17 2.78
C GLU A 96 -21.02 1.29 1.71
N LEU A 97 -19.82 1.67 1.27
CA LEU A 97 -19.02 0.93 0.32
C LEU A 97 -17.84 0.30 1.05
N GLN A 98 -17.66 -1.00 0.90
CA GLN A 98 -16.57 -1.74 1.50
C GLN A 98 -15.72 -2.44 0.43
N CYS A 99 -14.41 -2.34 0.58
CA CYS A 99 -13.42 -3.05 -0.23
C CYS A 99 -12.60 -3.96 0.70
N HIS A 100 -12.67 -5.27 0.48
CA HIS A 100 -11.95 -6.29 1.25
C HIS A 100 -11.22 -7.28 0.33
N GLY A 101 -10.25 -8.02 0.88
CA GLY A 101 -9.69 -9.20 0.22
C GLY A 101 -8.80 -8.86 -0.98
N ALA A 102 -7.76 -8.06 -0.75
CA ALA A 102 -6.81 -7.58 -1.74
C ALA A 102 -7.42 -6.77 -2.90
N GLY A 103 -8.63 -6.24 -2.70
CA GLY A 103 -9.30 -5.37 -3.69
C GLY A 103 -10.01 -6.10 -4.81
N HIS A 104 -10.35 -7.38 -4.64
CA HIS A 104 -11.04 -8.19 -5.66
C HIS A 104 -12.57 -8.12 -5.60
N SER A 105 -13.13 -7.51 -4.54
CA SER A 105 -14.58 -7.30 -4.46
C SER A 105 -14.90 -6.00 -3.74
N LEU A 106 -15.86 -5.26 -4.30
CA LEU A 106 -16.54 -4.18 -3.62
C LEU A 106 -17.93 -4.64 -3.21
N VAL A 107 -18.34 -4.25 -2.01
CA VAL A 107 -19.68 -4.49 -1.48
C VAL A 107 -20.28 -3.14 -1.16
N LEU A 108 -21.36 -2.79 -1.86
CA LEU A 108 -22.18 -1.63 -1.56
C LEU A 108 -23.40 -2.11 -0.78
N TYR A 109 -23.61 -1.59 0.42
CA TYR A 109 -24.89 -1.73 1.12
C TYR A 109 -25.72 -0.45 0.88
N ASP A 110 -26.87 -0.58 0.21
CA ASP A 110 -27.76 0.53 -0.13
C ASP A 110 -28.85 0.68 0.95
N PHE A 111 -28.82 1.79 1.68
CA PHE A 111 -29.77 2.03 2.77
C PHE A 111 -31.20 2.25 2.29
N THR A 112 -31.39 2.64 1.03
CA THR A 112 -32.73 2.92 0.46
C THR A 112 -33.44 1.64 0.03
N ARG A 113 -32.68 0.60 -0.31
CA ARG A 113 -33.18 -0.73 -0.70
C ARG A 113 -33.09 -1.75 0.45
N GLY A 114 -32.15 -1.58 1.37
CA GLY A 114 -31.88 -2.52 2.46
C GLY A 114 -31.18 -3.80 1.99
N ASP A 115 -30.45 -3.75 0.88
CA ASP A 115 -29.75 -4.90 0.30
C ASP A 115 -28.32 -4.54 -0.14
N HIS A 116 -27.58 -5.55 -0.63
CA HIS A 116 -26.18 -5.42 -1.02
C HIS A 116 -26.00 -5.65 -2.52
N ASP A 117 -25.23 -4.78 -3.15
CA ASP A 117 -24.68 -5.01 -4.48
C ASP A 117 -23.22 -5.45 -4.35
N ARG A 118 -22.86 -6.53 -5.04
CA ARG A 118 -21.48 -7.00 -5.16
C ARG A 118 -20.93 -6.64 -6.53
N ILE A 119 -19.81 -5.93 -6.53
CA ILE A 119 -19.11 -5.54 -7.75
C ILE A 119 -17.80 -6.30 -7.77
N ASP A 120 -17.64 -7.15 -8.78
CA ASP A 120 -16.38 -7.83 -9.05
C ASP A 120 -15.40 -6.84 -9.66
N THR A 121 -14.28 -6.63 -8.97
CA THR A 121 -13.18 -5.75 -9.40
C THR A 121 -11.99 -6.52 -9.92
N THR A 122 -12.15 -7.83 -10.16
CA THR A 122 -11.08 -8.67 -10.72
C THR A 122 -10.67 -8.16 -12.09
N ALA A 123 -9.41 -7.72 -12.15
CA ALA A 123 -8.77 -7.24 -13.35
C ALA A 123 -8.68 -8.33 -14.43
N LYS A 124 -9.15 -8.05 -15.65
CA LYS A 124 -8.91 -8.92 -16.82
C LYS A 124 -7.54 -8.58 -17.40
N MET A 125 -6.49 -9.21 -16.88
CA MET A 125 -5.10 -8.82 -17.17
C MET A 125 -4.36 -9.75 -18.12
N MET A 126 -3.43 -9.19 -18.88
CA MET A 126 -2.35 -9.98 -19.51
C MET A 126 -1.33 -10.41 -18.45
N LYS A 127 -0.78 -11.63 -18.59
CA LYS A 127 0.25 -12.17 -17.69
C LYS A 127 1.48 -11.23 -17.67
N GLY A 128 1.89 -10.77 -16.48
CA GLY A 128 3.15 -10.02 -16.30
C GLY A 128 3.05 -8.73 -15.47
N LEU A 129 1.86 -8.15 -15.31
CA LEU A 129 1.64 -6.91 -14.52
C LEU A 129 0.61 -7.09 -13.38
N SER A 130 0.40 -8.32 -12.93
CA SER A 130 -0.56 -8.63 -11.86
C SER A 130 -0.10 -8.24 -10.45
N GLY A 131 1.06 -7.56 -10.33
CA GLY A 131 1.48 -6.93 -9.08
C GLY A 131 0.43 -5.94 -8.58
N HIS A 132 0.37 -5.75 -7.26
CA HIS A 132 -0.55 -4.80 -6.62
C HIS A 132 -2.04 -5.01 -6.99
N GLY A 133 -2.48 -6.25 -7.18
CA GLY A 133 -3.88 -6.55 -7.52
C GLY A 133 -4.28 -6.12 -8.94
N GLY A 134 -3.30 -5.78 -9.78
CA GLY A 134 -3.51 -5.35 -11.17
C GLY A 134 -3.56 -3.85 -11.40
N ALA A 135 -3.40 -3.06 -10.34
CA ALA A 135 -3.35 -1.60 -10.43
C ALA A 135 -2.24 -1.11 -11.37
N ASP A 136 -1.07 -1.78 -11.38
CA ASP A 136 0.08 -1.42 -12.21
C ASP A 136 -0.27 -1.43 -13.71
N PHE A 137 -1.01 -2.45 -14.17
CA PHE A 137 -1.47 -2.53 -15.56
C PHE A 137 -2.43 -1.41 -15.89
N TYR A 138 -3.47 -1.19 -15.09
CA TYR A 138 -4.47 -0.16 -15.41
C TYR A 138 -3.91 1.26 -15.29
N CYS A 139 -2.90 1.48 -14.46
CA CYS A 139 -2.14 2.72 -14.42
C CYS A 139 -1.44 2.97 -15.76
N MET A 140 -0.72 1.96 -16.27
CA MET A 140 -0.04 2.05 -17.57
C MET A 140 -1.01 2.10 -18.75
N ASP A 141 -2.11 1.37 -18.70
CA ASP A 141 -3.17 1.39 -19.70
C ASP A 141 -3.80 2.78 -19.82
N SER A 142 -4.15 3.40 -18.69
CA SER A 142 -4.66 4.78 -18.64
C SER A 142 -3.64 5.78 -19.19
N PHE A 143 -2.35 5.58 -18.89
CA PHE A 143 -1.27 6.42 -19.43
C PHE A 143 -1.11 6.29 -20.94
N VAL A 144 -1.06 5.06 -21.46
CA VAL A 144 -0.97 4.82 -22.90
C VAL A 144 -2.18 5.38 -23.62
N GLU A 145 -3.38 5.20 -23.06
CA GLU A 145 -4.62 5.75 -23.61
C GLU A 145 -4.58 7.29 -23.67
N ALA A 146 -4.13 7.94 -22.59
CA ALA A 146 -3.97 9.40 -22.52
C ALA A 146 -3.04 9.92 -23.63
N VAL A 147 -1.90 9.25 -23.85
CA VAL A 147 -0.91 9.65 -24.86
C VAL A 147 -1.45 9.43 -26.27
N VAL A 148 -2.04 8.27 -26.54
CA VAL A 148 -2.55 7.91 -27.89
C VAL A 148 -3.70 8.83 -28.29
N GLN A 149 -4.58 9.18 -27.35
CA GLN A 149 -5.73 10.05 -27.61
C GLN A 149 -5.40 11.54 -27.46
N ASN A 150 -4.19 11.87 -26.99
CA ASN A 150 -3.80 13.23 -26.59
C ASN A 150 -4.83 13.86 -25.63
N ASP A 151 -5.25 13.06 -24.66
CA ASP A 151 -6.29 13.39 -23.68
C ASP A 151 -5.76 13.18 -22.25
N PRO A 152 -5.33 14.25 -21.56
CA PRO A 152 -4.83 14.14 -20.20
C PRO A 152 -5.91 13.78 -19.17
N GLU A 153 -7.21 13.92 -19.48
CA GLU A 153 -8.29 13.59 -18.54
C GLU A 153 -8.38 12.09 -18.24
N LYS A 154 -7.74 11.25 -19.06
CA LYS A 154 -7.57 9.81 -18.78
C LYS A 154 -6.69 9.54 -17.56
N ILE A 155 -5.84 10.48 -17.14
CA ILE A 155 -5.06 10.39 -15.90
C ILE A 155 -5.89 10.95 -14.74
N ARG A 156 -6.52 10.06 -13.96
CA ARG A 156 -7.42 10.46 -12.86
C ARG A 156 -6.71 11.00 -11.62
N THR A 157 -5.41 10.74 -11.48
CA THR A 157 -4.56 11.20 -10.37
C THR A 157 -3.28 11.79 -10.96
N GLY A 158 -3.27 13.10 -11.15
CA GLY A 158 -2.20 13.84 -11.78
C GLY A 158 -1.08 14.24 -10.82
N PRO A 159 -0.18 15.14 -11.26
CA PRO A 159 0.91 15.64 -10.44
C PRO A 159 0.41 16.43 -9.22
N ASP A 160 -0.70 17.15 -9.34
CA ASP A 160 -1.25 17.95 -8.24
C ASP A 160 -1.80 17.05 -7.12
N GLU A 161 -2.63 16.05 -7.44
CA GLU A 161 -3.12 15.08 -6.45
C GLU A 161 -1.97 14.32 -5.78
N THR A 162 -0.93 13.98 -6.58
CA THR A 162 0.29 13.35 -6.07
C THR A 162 1.02 14.26 -5.10
N LEU A 163 1.20 15.54 -5.42
CA LEU A 163 1.84 16.50 -4.53
C LEU A 163 1.05 16.67 -3.23
N TYR A 164 -0.28 16.85 -3.30
CA TYR A 164 -1.12 17.04 -2.13
C TYR A 164 -1.11 15.83 -1.19
N SER A 165 -1.15 14.61 -1.75
CA SER A 165 -1.04 13.38 -0.94
C SER A 165 0.31 13.24 -0.25
N HIS A 166 1.42 13.67 -0.86
CA HIS A 166 2.73 13.71 -0.20
C HIS A 166 2.81 14.78 0.89
N MET A 167 2.24 15.97 0.65
CA MET A 167 2.16 17.02 1.67
C MET A 167 1.39 16.54 2.91
N LEU A 168 0.31 15.77 2.71
CA LEU A 168 -0.45 15.16 3.80
C LEU A 168 0.42 14.19 4.63
N VAL A 169 1.27 13.39 3.98
CA VAL A 169 2.21 12.50 4.67
C VAL A 169 3.19 13.29 5.54
N PHE A 170 3.76 14.39 5.03
CA PHE A 170 4.66 15.23 5.82
C PHE A 170 3.96 15.94 6.97
N ALA A 171 2.71 16.40 6.77
CA ALA A 171 1.90 16.97 7.84
C ALA A 171 1.60 15.94 8.94
N ALA A 172 1.27 14.70 8.57
CA ALA A 172 1.04 13.61 9.51
C ALA A 172 2.32 13.25 10.29
N GLU A 173 3.48 13.26 9.63
CA GLU A 173 4.76 12.99 10.28
C GLU A 173 5.18 14.12 11.23
N LYS A 174 4.93 15.38 10.87
CA LYS A 174 5.11 16.52 11.78
C LYS A 174 4.20 16.40 13.00
N ALA A 175 2.91 16.09 12.78
CA ALA A 175 1.95 15.86 13.86
C ALA A 175 2.43 14.76 14.83
N ARG A 176 2.98 13.66 14.30
CA ARG A 176 3.55 12.56 15.09
C ARG A 176 4.77 12.99 15.91
N LYS A 177 5.73 13.70 15.30
CA LYS A 177 6.97 14.12 15.95
C LYS A 177 6.76 15.22 17.00
N GLU A 178 5.82 16.13 16.75
CA GLU A 178 5.54 17.27 17.64
C GLU A 178 4.37 16.99 18.61
N ASN A 179 3.73 15.82 18.50
CA ASN A 179 2.58 15.41 19.31
C ASN A 179 1.45 16.47 19.32
N LYS A 180 1.02 16.90 18.13
CA LYS A 180 0.01 17.94 17.96
C LYS A 180 -0.87 17.72 16.74
N VAL A 181 -1.99 18.44 16.70
CA VAL A 181 -2.79 18.58 15.48
C VAL A 181 -2.11 19.58 14.56
N VAL A 182 -1.99 19.22 13.28
CA VAL A 182 -1.42 20.06 12.22
C VAL A 182 -2.53 20.50 11.28
N SER A 183 -2.57 21.79 10.95
CA SER A 183 -3.52 22.33 9.97
C SER A 183 -2.85 22.46 8.61
N MET A 184 -3.53 22.03 7.54
CA MET A 184 -3.05 22.15 6.16
C MET A 184 -3.81 23.26 5.43
N SER A 185 -3.07 24.09 4.71
CA SER A 185 -3.58 25.14 3.83
C SER A 185 -3.81 24.60 2.41
N PRO A 186 -4.68 25.23 1.60
CA PRO A 186 -4.93 24.82 0.21
C PRO A 186 -3.70 24.87 -0.71
N ASP A 187 -2.67 25.63 -0.36
CA ASP A 187 -1.40 25.73 -1.08
C ASP A 187 -0.40 24.63 -0.68
N GLY A 188 -0.80 23.69 0.18
CA GLY A 188 0.04 22.58 0.63
C GLY A 188 0.91 22.89 1.85
N THR A 189 0.91 24.14 2.35
CA THR A 189 1.63 24.49 3.58
C THR A 189 0.93 23.95 4.83
N PHE A 190 1.68 23.69 5.91
CA PHE A 190 1.10 23.15 7.13
C PHE A 190 1.79 23.62 8.42
N THR A 191 0.99 23.94 9.45
CA THR A 191 1.44 24.50 10.73
C THR A 191 1.16 23.58 11.90
#